data_AF-A0A3B8M4Q4-F1
#
_entry.id   AF-A0A3B8M4Q4-F1
#
_cell.length_a   1.000
_cell.length_b   1.000
_cell.length_c   1.000
_cell.angle_alpha   90.00
_cell.angle_beta   90.00
_cell.angle_gamma   90.00
#
_symmetry.space_group_name_H-M   'P 1'
#
loop_
_entity.id
_entity.type
_entity.pdbx_description
1 polymer ?
#
loop_
_entity_poly.entity_id
_entity_poly.type
_entity_poly.pdbx_seq_one_letter_code
_entity_poly.pdbx_strand_id
1 'polypeptide(L)'
;HCFRCHGAGNTEGEFRLDRKPLAFKGGETGKAIVAGQAADSLLVQMIRGRGPGDSRMPPEGEGRGLRPDEIRVITEWINRGAAWPDGIDDQADRLSLWSLRPIRRPKIPTVQDRAWAENPIDSFVLAQLDA
;
A
#
# COMPACT_ATOMS: atom_id res chain seq x y z
N HIS A 1 9.02 2.62 -16.02
CA HIS A 1 8.02 1.90 -16.83
C HIS A 1 6.60 2.27 -16.45
N CYS A 2 6.16 2.18 -15.18
CA CYS A 2 4.73 2.34 -14.84
C CYS A 2 4.40 3.61 -14.01
N PHE A 3 5.12 3.86 -12.91
CA PHE A 3 4.74 4.87 -11.91
C PHE A 3 4.84 6.34 -12.36
N ARG A 4 5.49 6.61 -13.50
CA ARG A 4 5.51 7.96 -14.09
C ARG A 4 4.10 8.41 -14.48
N CYS A 5 3.24 7.49 -14.91
CA CYS A 5 1.89 7.75 -15.42
C CYS A 5 0.79 7.12 -14.54
N HIS A 6 1.12 6.10 -13.74
CA HIS A 6 0.18 5.37 -12.88
C HIS A 6 0.64 5.36 -11.41
N GLY A 7 1.03 6.53 -10.90
CA GLY A 7 1.56 6.72 -9.54
C GLY A 7 0.92 7.90 -8.82
N ALA A 8 1.51 8.35 -7.71
CA ALA A 8 0.89 9.39 -6.87
C ALA A 8 0.64 10.74 -7.56
N GLY A 9 1.53 11.15 -8.47
CA GLY A 9 1.47 12.46 -9.12
C GLY A 9 0.80 12.48 -10.50
N ASN A 10 0.60 11.31 -11.12
CA ASN A 10 -0.12 11.19 -12.38
C ASN A 10 -0.89 9.86 -12.41
N THR A 11 -2.16 9.91 -12.83
CA THR A 11 -3.14 8.84 -12.75
C THR A 11 -3.87 8.65 -14.08
N GLU A 12 -3.12 8.42 -15.15
CA GLU A 12 -3.69 8.18 -16.48
C GLU A 12 -4.68 7.00 -16.43
N GLY A 13 -5.86 7.17 -17.02
CA GLY A 13 -6.93 6.18 -17.01
C GLY A 13 -7.53 5.91 -15.62
N GLU A 14 -7.47 6.89 -14.72
CA GLU A 14 -7.76 6.80 -13.28
C GLU A 14 -7.08 5.60 -12.58
N PHE A 15 -5.97 5.12 -13.13
CA PHE A 15 -5.32 3.91 -12.68
C PHE A 15 -4.05 4.19 -11.87
N ARG A 16 -3.96 3.55 -10.70
CA ARG A 16 -2.86 3.67 -9.74
C ARG A 16 -2.25 2.30 -9.46
N LEU A 17 -0.97 2.13 -9.78
CA LEU A 17 -0.25 0.87 -9.58
C LEU A 17 0.67 0.90 -8.34
N ASP A 18 0.84 2.04 -7.67
CA ASP A 18 1.71 2.20 -6.50
C ASP A 18 1.04 1.81 -5.17
N ARG A 19 -0.26 1.48 -5.19
CA ARG A 19 -1.05 1.11 -4.01
C ARG A 19 -1.91 -0.10 -4.33
N LYS A 20 -1.76 -1.20 -3.59
CA LYS A 20 -2.51 -2.45 -3.72
C LYS A 20 -4.02 -2.22 -3.78
N PRO A 21 -4.68 -1.51 -2.83
CA PRO A 21 -6.11 -1.31 -2.92
C PRO A 21 -6.55 -0.63 -4.23
N LEU A 22 -5.75 0.33 -4.73
CA LEU A 22 -6.06 1.07 -5.95
C LEU A 22 -5.73 0.26 -7.21
N ALA A 23 -4.62 -0.48 -7.20
CA ALA A 23 -4.20 -1.35 -8.29
C ALA A 23 -5.22 -2.47 -8.55
N PHE A 24 -5.77 -3.04 -7.47
CA PHE A 24 -6.80 -4.07 -7.55
C PHE A 24 -8.21 -3.51 -7.80
N LYS A 25 -8.48 -2.25 -7.45
CA LYS A 25 -9.72 -1.55 -7.85
C LYS A 25 -9.79 -1.40 -9.38
N GLY A 26 -8.66 -1.10 -10.02
CA GLY A 26 -8.60 -0.81 -11.45
C GLY A 26 -8.83 0.68 -11.74
N GLY A 27 -9.00 0.99 -13.04
CA GLY A 27 -9.21 2.35 -13.53
C GLY A 27 -10.49 2.47 -14.37
N GLU A 28 -10.56 3.49 -15.21
CA GLU A 28 -11.72 3.81 -16.08
C GLU A 28 -12.11 2.63 -16.99
N THR A 29 -11.11 1.88 -17.46
CA THR A 29 -11.28 0.72 -18.36
C THR A 29 -11.56 -0.59 -17.61
N GLY A 30 -11.70 -0.54 -16.28
CA GLY A 30 -12.02 -1.69 -15.43
C GLY A 30 -10.81 -2.28 -14.70
N LYS A 31 -10.93 -3.56 -14.33
CA LYS A 31 -9.95 -4.24 -13.47
C LYS A 31 -8.63 -4.47 -14.21
N ALA A 32 -7.57 -3.87 -13.69
CA ALA A 32 -6.22 -4.08 -14.19
C ALA A 32 -5.64 -5.45 -13.80
N ILE A 33 -5.95 -5.91 -12.58
CA ILE A 33 -5.41 -7.14 -11.99
C ILE A 33 -6.55 -8.04 -11.56
N VAL A 34 -6.60 -9.25 -12.10
CA VAL A 34 -7.52 -10.32 -11.71
C VAL A 34 -6.67 -11.47 -11.17
N ALA A 35 -6.62 -11.59 -9.84
CA ALA A 35 -5.79 -12.60 -9.17
C ALA A 35 -6.10 -14.02 -9.66
N GLY A 36 -5.07 -14.77 -10.03
CA GLY A 36 -5.19 -16.12 -10.60
C GLY A 36 -5.52 -16.15 -12.09
N GLN A 37 -5.87 -15.02 -12.71
CA GLN A 37 -6.36 -14.95 -14.09
C GLN A 37 -5.59 -13.91 -14.90
N ALA A 38 -4.31 -14.18 -15.20
CA ALA A 38 -3.47 -13.23 -15.93
C ALA A 38 -3.98 -12.94 -17.35
N ALA A 39 -4.65 -13.89 -18.00
CA ALA A 39 -5.24 -13.69 -19.34
C ALA A 39 -6.39 -12.67 -19.32
N ASP A 40 -7.17 -12.65 -18.24
CA ASP A 40 -8.31 -11.75 -18.03
C ASP A 40 -7.90 -10.41 -17.39
N SER A 41 -6.62 -10.27 -17.03
CA SER A 41 -6.08 -9.06 -16.42
C SER A 41 -5.68 -8.04 -17.47
N LEU A 42 -6.35 -6.88 -17.48
CA LEU A 42 -6.08 -5.80 -18.44
C LEU A 42 -4.61 -5.35 -18.39
N LEU A 43 -3.95 -5.37 -17.23
CA LEU A 43 -2.52 -5.06 -17.11
C LEU A 43 -1.67 -5.92 -18.06
N VAL A 44 -1.95 -7.22 -18.14
CA VAL A 44 -1.20 -8.17 -18.99
C VAL A 44 -1.51 -7.95 -20.46
N GLN A 45 -2.76 -7.64 -20.78
CA GLN A 45 -3.19 -7.32 -22.15
C GLN A 45 -2.48 -6.06 -22.65
N MET A 46 -2.46 -4.99 -21.84
CA MET A 46 -1.83 -3.71 -22.18
C MET A 46 -0.31 -3.84 -22.36
N ILE A 47 0.41 -4.51 -21.45
CA ILE A 47 1.89 -4.67 -21.58
C ILE A 47 2.29 -5.60 -22.73
N ARG A 48 1.36 -6.42 -23.24
CA ARG A 48 1.53 -7.24 -24.45
C ARG A 48 1.10 -6.52 -25.73
N GLY A 49 0.57 -5.30 -25.62
CA GLY A 49 0.02 -4.54 -26.75
C GLY A 49 -1.23 -5.18 -27.35
N ARG A 50 -2.09 -5.73 -26.50
CA ARG A 50 -3.37 -6.37 -26.87
C ARG A 50 -4.53 -5.79 -26.05
N GLY A 51 -4.39 -4.53 -25.63
CA GLY A 51 -5.44 -3.83 -24.90
C GLY A 51 -6.63 -3.48 -25.79
N PRO A 52 -7.71 -2.95 -25.20
CA PRO A 52 -8.86 -2.45 -25.95
C PRO A 52 -8.44 -1.45 -27.03
N GLY A 53 -8.96 -1.62 -28.25
CA GLY A 53 -8.58 -0.77 -29.39
C GLY A 53 -7.10 -0.84 -29.76
N ASP A 54 -6.47 -2.01 -29.60
CA ASP A 54 -5.05 -2.26 -29.86
C ASP A 54 -4.10 -1.38 -29.03
N SER A 55 -4.59 -0.92 -27.87
CA SER A 55 -3.80 -0.12 -26.94
C SER A 55 -2.67 -0.93 -26.30
N ARG A 56 -1.60 -0.23 -25.95
CA ARG A 56 -0.38 -0.80 -25.35
C ARG A 56 0.18 0.05 -24.23
N MET A 57 0.90 -0.58 -23.32
CA MET A 57 1.67 0.09 -22.26
C MET A 57 3.16 -0.29 -22.29
N PRO A 58 4.07 0.70 -22.17
CA PRO A 58 3.79 2.13 -22.29
C PRO A 58 3.26 2.49 -23.69
N PRO A 59 2.58 3.65 -23.84
CA PRO A 59 2.16 4.15 -25.14
C PRO A 59 3.34 4.29 -26.10
N GLU A 60 3.06 4.31 -27.40
CA GLU A 60 4.09 4.50 -28.39
C GLU A 60 4.78 5.87 -28.20
N GLY A 61 6.11 5.92 -28.30
CA GLY A 61 6.90 7.13 -28.02
C GLY A 61 7.13 7.45 -26.54
N GLU A 62 6.35 6.90 -25.61
CA GLU A 62 6.43 7.19 -24.17
C GLU A 62 7.38 6.26 -23.38
N GLY A 63 8.05 5.33 -24.08
CA GLY A 63 9.10 4.49 -23.52
C GLY A 63 9.22 3.13 -24.19
N ARG A 64 10.24 2.37 -23.81
CA ARG A 64 10.41 0.99 -24.29
C ARG A 64 9.38 0.05 -23.63
N GLY A 65 8.83 -0.85 -24.45
CA GLY A 65 8.06 -1.99 -23.98
C GLY A 65 8.86 -2.88 -23.05
N LEU A 66 8.15 -3.66 -22.23
CA LEU A 66 8.78 -4.67 -21.39
C LEU A 66 9.29 -5.82 -22.27
N ARG A 67 10.39 -6.44 -21.85
CA ARG A 67 10.91 -7.64 -22.51
C ARG A 67 10.01 -8.86 -22.21
N PRO A 68 10.06 -9.92 -23.04
CA PRO A 68 9.26 -11.12 -22.81
C PRO A 68 9.48 -11.77 -21.43
N ASP A 69 10.70 -11.73 -20.90
CA ASP A 69 11.02 -12.24 -19.56
C ASP A 69 10.34 -11.44 -18.44
N GLU A 70 10.28 -10.11 -18.57
CA GLU A 70 9.63 -9.21 -17.61
C GLU A 70 8.11 -9.40 -17.64
N ILE A 71 7.52 -9.49 -18.84
CA ILE A 71 6.09 -9.77 -19.02
C ILE A 71 5.75 -11.14 -18.41
N ARG A 72 6.61 -12.15 -18.59
CA ARG A 72 6.41 -13.48 -18.02
C ARG A 72 6.38 -13.44 -16.49
N VAL A 73 7.30 -12.73 -15.85
CA VAL A 73 7.33 -12.59 -14.38
C VAL A 73 6.03 -11.98 -13.86
N ILE A 74 5.54 -10.91 -14.49
CA ILE A 74 4.28 -10.27 -14.10
C ILE A 74 3.09 -11.21 -14.32
N THR A 75 3.05 -11.88 -15.48
CA THR A 75 1.98 -12.85 -15.81
C THR A 75 1.93 -13.97 -14.77
N GLU A 76 3.10 -14.53 -14.42
CA GLU A 76 3.21 -15.62 -13.46
C GLU A 76 2.83 -15.17 -12.05
N TRP A 77 3.28 -13.99 -11.62
CA TRP A 77 2.87 -13.42 -10.34
C TRP A 77 1.34 -13.29 -10.23
N ILE A 78 0.66 -12.83 -11.29
CA ILE A 78 -0.82 -12.76 -11.30
C ILE A 78 -1.43 -14.16 -11.24
N ASN A 79 -0.94 -15.10 -12.05
CA ASN A 79 -1.45 -16.48 -12.04
C ASN A 79 -1.25 -17.19 -10.69
N ARG A 80 -0.22 -16.81 -9.92
CA ARG A 80 0.01 -17.27 -8.55
C ARG A 80 -0.85 -16.55 -7.50
N GLY A 81 -1.87 -15.81 -7.93
CA GLY A 81 -2.80 -15.12 -7.05
C GLY A 81 -2.45 -13.66 -6.77
N ALA A 82 -1.49 -13.08 -7.49
CA ALA A 82 -1.08 -11.68 -7.34
C ALA A 82 -0.74 -11.30 -5.89
N ALA A 83 -0.01 -12.19 -5.19
CA ALA A 83 0.31 -12.00 -3.78
C ALA A 83 1.08 -10.68 -3.58
N TRP A 84 0.47 -9.77 -2.82
CA TRP A 84 1.00 -8.47 -2.46
C TRP A 84 0.72 -8.27 -0.96
N PRO A 85 1.74 -8.15 -0.09
CA PRO A 85 1.53 -7.97 1.34
C PRO A 85 0.70 -6.72 1.65
N ASP A 86 -0.18 -6.80 2.64
CA ASP A 86 -0.93 -5.63 3.10
C ASP A 86 -0.01 -4.66 3.87
N GLY A 87 -0.36 -3.37 3.86
CA GLY A 87 0.27 -2.34 4.70
C GLY A 87 1.67 -1.85 4.27
N ILE A 88 2.27 -2.42 3.22
CA ILE A 88 3.61 -2.01 2.74
C ILE A 88 3.60 -0.76 1.87
N ASP A 89 2.45 -0.46 1.26
CA ASP A 89 2.26 0.65 0.32
C ASP A 89 1.43 1.78 0.92
N ASP A 90 0.84 1.54 2.10
CA ASP A 90 0.07 2.50 2.87
C ASP A 90 0.97 3.55 3.54
N GLN A 91 1.16 4.68 2.85
CA GLN A 91 1.51 5.96 3.52
C GLN A 91 0.46 6.40 4.57
N ALA A 92 -0.61 5.63 4.79
CA ALA A 92 -1.56 5.83 5.89
C ALA A 92 -0.88 5.70 7.27
N ASP A 93 0.29 5.08 7.33
CA ASP A 93 1.09 4.99 8.55
C ASP A 93 1.72 6.32 9.00
N ARG A 94 1.43 7.44 8.31
CA ARG A 94 1.68 8.76 8.92
C ARG A 94 0.96 8.89 10.27
N LEU A 95 -0.23 8.31 10.44
CA LEU A 95 -0.94 8.34 11.73
C LEU A 95 -0.47 7.25 12.73
N SER A 96 0.38 6.30 12.33
CA SER A 96 1.02 5.37 13.27
C SER A 96 2.27 5.97 13.92
N LEU A 97 2.81 7.06 13.35
CA LEU A 97 3.85 7.84 14.00
C LEU A 97 3.38 8.23 15.39
N TRP A 98 4.17 7.86 16.40
CA TRP A 98 3.84 8.12 17.81
C TRP A 98 3.48 9.59 18.06
N SER A 99 4.09 10.51 17.30
CA SER A 99 3.92 11.95 17.40
C SER A 99 2.63 12.49 16.78
N LEU A 100 1.96 11.71 15.92
CA LEU A 100 0.70 12.08 15.25
C LEU A 100 -0.52 11.39 15.87
N ARG A 101 -0.33 10.57 16.90
CA ARG A 101 -1.42 9.99 17.69
C ARG A 101 -1.97 11.04 18.66
N PRO A 102 -3.30 11.13 18.87
CA PRO A 102 -3.88 12.02 19.86
C PRO A 102 -3.27 11.79 21.26
N ILE A 103 -2.82 12.87 21.90
CA ILE A 103 -2.32 12.83 23.29
C ILE A 103 -3.48 12.40 24.20
N ARG A 104 -3.36 11.21 24.80
CA ARG A 104 -4.28 10.74 25.84
C ARG A 104 -3.67 11.02 27.21
N ARG A 105 -4.42 11.63 28.12
CA ARG A 105 -4.02 11.77 29.52
C ARG A 105 -4.43 10.49 30.27
N PRO A 106 -3.48 9.59 30.61
CA PRO A 106 -3.81 8.40 31.39
C PRO A 106 -4.29 8.79 32.79
N LYS A 107 -5.17 7.97 33.38
CA LYS A 107 -5.55 8.13 34.78
C LYS A 107 -4.34 7.79 35.65
N ILE A 108 -4.00 8.68 36.58
CA ILE A 108 -2.89 8.48 37.52
C ILE A 108 -3.22 7.26 38.41
N PRO A 109 -2.31 6.27 38.53
CA PRO A 109 -2.50 5.12 39.39
C PRO A 109 -2.64 5.51 40.86
N THR A 110 -3.40 4.74 41.62
CA THR A 110 -3.43 4.88 43.08
C THR A 110 -2.42 3.92 43.67
N VAL A 111 -1.40 4.47 44.35
CA VAL A 111 -0.30 3.71 44.96
C VAL A 111 -0.40 3.74 46.48
N GLN A 112 0.18 2.74 47.14
CA GLN A 112 0.09 2.60 48.60
C GLN A 112 0.95 3.67 49.30
N ASP A 113 2.21 3.81 48.89
CA ASP A 113 3.12 4.81 49.45
C ASP A 113 3.04 6.15 48.68
N ARG A 114 2.03 6.94 49.04
CA ARG A 114 1.86 8.29 48.49
C ARG A 114 2.93 9.28 48.94
N ALA A 115 3.67 8.99 50.01
CA ALA A 115 4.73 9.86 50.49
C ALA A 115 6.01 9.72 49.65
N TRP A 116 6.22 8.54 49.07
CA TRP A 116 7.29 8.29 48.10
C TRP A 116 7.01 8.91 46.73
N ALA A 117 5.73 9.00 46.33
CA ALA A 117 5.34 9.59 45.05
C ALA A 117 5.23 11.13 45.14
N GLU A 118 6.36 11.83 44.94
CA GLU A 118 6.45 13.29 45.00
C GLU A 118 5.69 13.98 43.85
N ASN A 119 5.56 13.30 42.70
CA ASN A 119 4.84 13.80 41.54
C ASN A 119 3.99 12.71 40.84
N PRO A 120 3.07 13.08 39.94
CA PRO A 120 2.20 12.12 39.26
C PRO A 120 2.92 11.03 38.45
N ILE A 121 4.15 11.28 37.97
CA ILE A 121 4.96 10.30 37.23
C ILE A 121 5.43 9.19 38.19
N ASP A 122 5.80 9.55 39.41
CA ASP A 122 6.26 8.61 40.44
C ASP A 122 5.16 7.60 40.81
N SER A 123 3.89 8.01 40.72
CA SER A 123 2.75 7.09 40.91
C SER A 123 2.70 6.00 39.83
N PHE A 124 3.15 6.27 38.60
CA PHE A 124 3.26 5.23 37.57
C PHE A 124 4.46 4.32 37.79
N VAL A 125 5.58 4.87 38.29
CA VAL A 125 6.77 4.08 38.61
C VAL A 125 6.49 3.14 39.78
N LEU A 126 5.92 3.66 40.87
CA LEU A 126 5.62 2.87 42.07
C LEU A 126 4.57 1.80 41.78
N ALA A 127 3.55 2.10 40.96
CA ALA A 127 2.57 1.10 40.53
C ALA A 127 3.20 -0.09 39.76
N GLN A 128 4.33 0.12 39.08
CA GLN A 128 5.07 -0.95 38.40
C GLN A 128 6.00 -1.74 39.35
N LEU A 129 6.48 -1.10 40.41
CA LEU A 129 7.34 -1.72 41.44
C LEU A 129 6.52 -2.51 42.48
N ASP A 130 5.29 -2.08 42.75
CA ASP A 130 4.33 -2.74 43.66
C ASP A 130 3.59 -3.93 43.01
N ALA A 131 3.73 -4.12 41.69
CA ALA A 131 3.09 -5.18 40.90
C ALA A 131 3.86 -6.50 40.92
#